data_AF-A0AAD8N2U0-F1
#
_entry.id   AF-A0AAD8N2U0-F1
#
_cell.length_a   1.000
_cell.length_b   1.000
_cell.length_c   1.000
_cell.angle_alpha   90.00
_cell.angle_beta   90.00
_cell.angle_gamma   90.00
#
_symmetry.space_group_name_H-M   'P 1'
#
loop_
_entity.id
_entity.type
_entity.pdbx_description
1 polymer ?
#
loop_
_entity_poly.entity_id
_entity_poly.type
_entity_poly.pdbx_seq_one_letter_code
_entity_poly.pdbx_strand_id
1 'polypeptide(L)'
;MSNTSTRKHSSCSNKYNPPPLLFVGFEKIGLVSPYSKFGCINDARKVFDTVPLDCISNILLWNSILRAHNKNEEFQRTLRLYDRMRGFRVFPDGFTFPLVIRACASLAVDSICRNVHCHVVHLGFQNHLHVFNELLNMYGKLGRMDFATKVFDGMLVRTHMSWNTMVSGFSLSYD
;
A
#
# COMPACT_ATOMS: atom_id res chain seq x y z
N MET A 1 25.17 70.61 -0.30
CA MET A 1 25.72 69.83 0.83
C MET A 1 24.58 69.05 1.48
N SER A 2 24.82 67.75 1.69
CA SER A 2 24.15 66.81 2.61
C SER A 2 22.67 66.42 2.43
N ASN A 3 22.51 65.14 2.10
CA ASN A 3 21.34 64.27 2.25
C ASN A 3 20.68 64.33 3.64
N THR A 4 19.37 64.05 3.71
CA THR A 4 18.85 62.92 4.52
C THR A 4 17.39 62.60 4.20
N SER A 5 17.19 61.31 3.90
CA SER A 5 15.92 60.61 3.69
C SER A 5 15.21 60.38 5.02
N THR A 6 13.88 60.52 5.07
CA THR A 6 13.01 59.65 5.90
C THR A 6 11.59 59.57 5.31
N ARG A 7 11.29 58.40 4.73
CA ARG A 7 9.94 57.93 4.38
C ARG A 7 9.09 57.81 5.66
N LYS A 8 7.92 58.45 5.70
CA LYS A 8 6.84 58.05 6.62
C LYS A 8 6.14 56.81 6.06
N HIS A 9 6.20 55.73 6.82
CA HIS A 9 5.51 54.48 6.60
C HIS A 9 3.99 54.68 6.57
N SER A 10 3.37 54.44 5.42
CA SER A 10 1.94 54.10 5.31
C SER A 10 1.77 52.65 5.76
N SER A 11 1.00 52.47 6.82
CA SER A 11 0.55 51.20 7.38
C SER A 11 -0.38 50.46 6.43
N CYS A 12 0.19 49.69 5.49
CA CYS A 12 -0.53 48.57 4.89
C CYS A 12 -0.57 47.43 5.90
N SER A 13 -1.74 47.25 6.52
CA SER A 13 -2.15 46.07 7.26
C SER A 13 -2.19 44.86 6.31
N ASN A 14 -1.02 44.30 6.02
CA ASN A 14 -0.90 43.06 5.29
C ASN A 14 -1.26 41.92 6.26
N LYS A 15 -2.54 41.56 6.31
CA LYS A 15 -3.00 40.31 6.92
C LYS A 15 -2.27 39.19 6.19
N TYR A 16 -1.24 38.64 6.84
CA TYR A 16 -0.57 37.45 6.37
C TYR A 16 -1.61 36.33 6.38
N ASN A 17 -2.22 36.05 5.22
CA ASN A 17 -3.03 34.86 5.03
C ASN A 17 -2.02 33.71 4.91
N PRO A 18 -1.93 32.79 5.89
CA PRO A 18 -1.07 31.64 5.75
C PRO A 18 -1.48 30.87 4.49
N PRO A 19 -0.51 30.34 3.71
CA PRO A 19 -0.83 29.55 2.53
C PRO A 19 -1.72 28.36 2.92
N PRO A 20 -2.68 27.95 2.06
CA PRO A 20 -3.60 26.87 2.37
C PRO A 20 -2.82 25.61 2.73
N LEU A 21 -3.23 24.97 3.84
CA LEU A 21 -2.64 23.77 4.46
C LEU A 21 -2.33 22.61 3.48
N LEU A 22 -2.93 22.64 2.29
CA LEU A 22 -2.65 21.73 1.15
C LEU A 22 -1.18 21.74 0.69
N PHE A 23 -0.45 22.85 0.86
CA PHE A 23 0.93 22.94 0.37
C PHE A 23 1.95 22.15 1.22
N VAL A 24 1.68 21.98 2.52
CA VAL A 24 2.59 21.29 3.47
C VAL A 24 2.48 19.76 3.35
N GLY A 25 1.36 19.24 2.83
CA GLY A 25 1.13 17.81 2.67
C GLY A 25 2.01 17.14 1.60
N PHE A 26 2.34 17.86 0.53
CA PHE A 26 3.09 17.32 -0.62
C PHE A 26 4.55 16.99 -0.29
N GLU A 27 5.21 17.79 0.56
CA GLU A 27 6.59 17.52 1.00
C GLU A 27 6.69 16.19 1.75
N LYS A 28 5.71 15.86 2.60
CA LYS A 28 5.72 14.63 3.40
C LYS A 28 5.43 13.37 2.57
N ILE A 29 4.53 13.44 1.59
CA ILE A 29 4.21 12.32 0.68
C ILE A 29 5.45 11.94 -0.14
N GLY A 30 6.17 12.95 -0.65
CA GLY A 30 7.40 12.78 -1.41
C GLY A 30 8.55 12.18 -0.61
N LEU A 31 8.53 12.25 0.73
CA LEU A 31 9.56 11.71 1.61
C LEU A 31 9.34 10.25 2.00
N VAL A 32 8.09 9.78 2.12
CA VAL A 32 7.83 8.38 2.48
C VAL A 32 8.37 7.41 1.43
N SER A 33 8.31 7.76 0.14
CA SER A 33 8.85 6.92 -0.94
C SER A 33 10.38 6.74 -0.86
N PRO A 34 11.21 7.80 -0.74
CA PRO A 34 12.63 7.71 -0.42
C PRO A 34 12.92 6.97 0.88
N TYR A 35 12.31 7.33 2.02
CA TYR A 35 12.61 6.68 3.31
C TYR A 35 12.25 5.19 3.31
N SER A 36 11.17 4.81 2.62
CA SER A 36 10.80 3.41 2.38
C SER A 36 11.82 2.67 1.51
N LYS A 37 12.42 3.36 0.54
CA LYS A 37 13.42 2.79 -0.38
C LYS A 37 14.80 2.61 0.27
N PHE A 38 15.19 3.51 1.19
CA PHE A 38 16.49 3.53 1.89
C PHE A 38 16.56 2.66 3.16
N GLY A 39 15.52 1.89 3.51
CA GLY A 39 15.58 0.93 4.62
C GLY A 39 15.34 1.53 6.01
N CYS A 40 15.15 2.85 6.11
CA CYS A 40 14.76 3.54 7.33
C CYS A 40 13.24 3.42 7.58
N ILE A 41 12.74 2.20 7.76
CA ILE A 41 11.31 1.94 8.02
C ILE A 41 10.81 2.71 9.24
N ASN A 42 11.63 2.84 10.28
CA ASN A 42 11.26 3.56 11.49
C ASN A 42 11.03 5.05 11.24
N ASP A 43 11.82 5.67 10.35
CA ASP A 43 11.65 7.08 10.01
C ASP A 43 10.51 7.27 9.00
N ALA A 44 10.34 6.35 8.04
CA ALA A 44 9.16 6.32 7.18
C ALA A 44 7.85 6.24 8.00
N ARG A 45 7.85 5.46 9.09
CA ARG A 45 6.72 5.35 10.03
C ARG A 45 6.49 6.63 10.82
N LYS A 46 7.54 7.23 11.40
CA LYS A 46 7.41 8.52 12.09
C LYS A 46 6.84 9.58 11.16
N VAL A 47 7.33 9.65 9.91
CA VAL A 47 6.79 10.57 8.91
C VAL A 47 5.32 10.26 8.65
N PHE A 48 4.96 8.99 8.42
CA PHE A 48 3.58 8.54 8.20
C PHE A 48 2.63 8.91 9.36
N ASP A 49 3.05 8.71 10.61
CA ASP A 49 2.24 9.02 11.79
C ASP A 49 2.09 10.54 12.04
N THR A 50 2.95 11.36 11.44
CA THR A 50 2.82 12.84 11.48
C THR A 50 2.09 13.43 10.26
N VAL A 51 1.59 12.60 9.35
CA VAL A 51 0.82 13.08 8.20
C VAL A 51 -0.56 13.58 8.68
N PRO A 52 -0.98 14.80 8.31
CA PRO A 52 -2.31 15.31 8.64
C PRO A 52 -3.41 14.39 8.10
N LEU A 53 -4.55 14.32 8.80
CA LEU A 53 -5.69 13.46 8.44
C LEU A 53 -6.19 13.73 7.01
N ASP A 54 -6.13 14.98 6.57
CA ASP A 54 -6.54 15.42 5.24
C ASP A 54 -5.69 14.80 4.13
N CYS A 55 -4.43 14.47 4.43
CA CYS A 55 -3.50 13.80 3.50
C CYS A 55 -3.51 12.26 3.65
N ILE A 56 -4.14 11.73 4.70
CA ILE A 56 -4.17 10.28 4.97
C ILE A 56 -5.02 9.52 3.95
N SER A 57 -5.83 10.22 3.15
CA SER A 57 -6.60 9.65 2.04
C SER A 57 -5.73 9.23 0.85
N ASN A 58 -4.46 9.65 0.81
CA ASN A 58 -3.58 9.38 -0.33
C ASN A 58 -3.14 7.90 -0.39
N ILE A 59 -3.69 7.16 -1.35
CA ILE A 59 -3.37 5.74 -1.59
C ILE A 59 -1.86 5.46 -1.81
N LEU A 60 -1.13 6.40 -2.43
CA LEU A 60 0.30 6.23 -2.70
C LEU A 60 1.12 6.21 -1.41
N LEU A 61 0.69 6.95 -0.39
CA LEU A 61 1.30 6.95 0.94
C LEU A 61 1.19 5.55 1.55
N TRP A 62 -0.03 4.98 1.58
CA TRP A 62 -0.31 3.63 2.09
C TRP A 62 0.47 2.56 1.32
N ASN A 63 0.45 2.61 -0.01
CA ASN A 63 1.19 1.66 -0.83
C ASN A 63 2.71 1.74 -0.58
N SER A 64 3.25 2.92 -0.33
CA SER A 64 4.67 3.09 -0.02
C SER A 64 5.04 2.45 1.31
N ILE A 65 4.28 2.73 2.37
CA ILE A 65 4.56 2.19 3.70
C ILE A 65 4.28 0.67 3.78
N LEU A 66 3.25 0.17 3.08
CA LEU A 66 2.98 -1.27 2.95
C LEU A 66 4.12 -2.00 2.24
N ARG A 67 4.69 -1.40 1.17
CA ARG A 67 5.89 -1.95 0.49
C ARG A 67 7.09 -2.00 1.43
N ALA A 68 7.31 -0.94 2.21
CA ALA A 68 8.42 -0.85 3.13
C ALA A 68 8.37 -1.95 4.21
N HIS A 69 7.20 -2.16 4.84
CA HIS A 69 7.02 -3.25 5.80
C HIS A 69 7.18 -4.64 5.16
N ASN A 70 6.66 -4.83 3.95
CA ASN A 70 6.86 -6.07 3.20
C ASN A 70 8.34 -6.36 2.93
N LYS A 71 9.11 -5.36 2.49
CA LYS A 71 10.55 -5.50 2.20
C LYS A 71 11.34 -5.92 3.45
N ASN A 72 10.90 -5.48 4.64
CA ASN A 72 11.52 -5.80 5.91
C ASN A 72 10.88 -7.00 6.62
N GLU A 73 10.06 -7.80 5.91
CA GLU A 73 9.41 -9.01 6.43
C GLU A 73 8.51 -8.79 7.65
N GLU A 74 8.05 -7.55 7.86
CA GLU A 74 7.16 -7.18 8.96
C GLU A 74 5.68 -7.47 8.60
N PHE A 75 5.37 -8.70 8.19
CA PHE A 75 4.07 -9.07 7.61
C PHE A 75 2.87 -8.79 8.54
N GLN A 76 3.03 -9.03 9.84
CA GLN A 76 2.00 -8.74 10.84
C GLN A 76 1.67 -7.24 10.89
N ARG A 77 2.67 -6.38 10.69
CA ARG A 77 2.46 -4.92 10.64
C ARG A 77 1.82 -4.51 9.33
N THR A 78 2.19 -5.14 8.20
CA THR A 78 1.50 -4.91 6.91
C THR A 78 0.00 -5.13 7.05
N LEU A 79 -0.44 -6.22 7.68
CA LEU A 79 -1.87 -6.50 7.86
C LEU A 79 -2.55 -5.49 8.78
N ARG A 80 -1.93 -5.15 9.92
CA ARG A 80 -2.46 -4.10 10.81
C ARG A 80 -2.60 -2.75 10.08
N LEU A 81 -1.66 -2.43 9.21
CA LEU A 81 -1.67 -1.19 8.45
C LEU A 81 -2.76 -1.20 7.38
N TYR A 82 -3.00 -2.35 6.76
CA TYR A 82 -4.13 -2.55 5.86
C TYR A 82 -5.48 -2.43 6.58
N ASP A 83 -5.62 -2.97 7.79
CA ASP A 83 -6.84 -2.76 8.57
C ASP A 83 -7.02 -1.28 8.97
N ARG A 84 -5.93 -0.60 9.34
CA ARG A 84 -5.94 0.85 9.61
C ARG A 84 -6.38 1.64 8.37
N MET A 85 -5.85 1.32 7.19
CA MET A 85 -6.22 1.91 5.90
C MET A 85 -7.73 1.81 5.63
N ARG A 86 -8.29 0.62 5.86
CA ARG A 86 -9.74 0.36 5.74
C ARG A 86 -10.55 1.13 6.77
N GLY A 87 -10.06 1.26 8.01
CA GLY A 87 -10.67 2.07 9.06
C GLY A 87 -10.77 3.56 8.68
N PHE A 88 -9.78 4.08 7.94
CA PHE A 88 -9.81 5.44 7.36
C PHE A 88 -10.62 5.54 6.06
N ARG A 89 -11.33 4.48 5.65
CA ARG A 89 -12.11 4.41 4.39
C ARG A 89 -11.28 4.69 3.14
N VAL A 90 -9.98 4.38 3.18
CA VAL A 90 -9.11 4.44 2.01
C VAL A 90 -9.23 3.12 1.26
N PHE A 91 -9.67 3.18 0.01
CA PHE A 91 -9.90 1.99 -0.82
C PHE A 91 -8.56 1.44 -1.36
N PRO A 92 -8.30 0.13 -1.17
CA PRO A 92 -7.18 -0.55 -1.80
C PRO A 92 -7.24 -0.50 -3.32
N ASP A 93 -6.08 -0.45 -3.97
CA ASP A 93 -5.93 -0.55 -5.42
C ASP A 93 -5.22 -1.85 -5.85
N GLY A 94 -5.02 -2.00 -7.16
CA GLY A 94 -4.34 -3.16 -7.75
C GLY A 94 -2.86 -3.29 -7.33
N PHE A 95 -2.28 -2.26 -6.72
CA PHE A 95 -0.93 -2.29 -6.15
C PHE A 95 -0.95 -2.60 -4.65
N THR A 96 -2.03 -2.27 -3.93
CA THR A 96 -2.21 -2.60 -2.51
C THR A 96 -2.37 -4.10 -2.32
N PHE A 97 -3.26 -4.72 -3.09
CA PHE A 97 -3.64 -6.12 -2.88
C PHE A 97 -2.47 -7.10 -2.95
N PRO A 98 -1.55 -7.04 -3.93
CA PRO A 98 -0.41 -7.94 -3.96
C PRO A 98 0.47 -7.86 -2.70
N LEU A 99 0.62 -6.66 -2.12
CA LEU A 99 1.40 -6.46 -0.89
C LEU A 99 0.74 -7.11 0.33
N VAL A 100 -0.60 -7.02 0.39
CA VAL A 100 -1.39 -7.60 1.48
C VAL A 100 -1.46 -9.11 1.34
N ILE A 101 -1.73 -9.62 0.13
CA ILE A 101 -1.77 -11.05 -0.18
C ILE A 101 -0.43 -11.70 0.14
N ARG A 102 0.69 -11.07 -0.23
CA ARG A 102 2.03 -11.58 0.08
C ARG A 102 2.27 -11.67 1.59
N ALA A 103 1.83 -10.66 2.36
CA ALA A 103 1.92 -10.70 3.82
C ALA A 103 1.05 -11.80 4.43
N CYS A 104 -0.16 -12.01 3.92
CA CYS A 104 -1.03 -13.12 4.32
C CYS A 104 -0.40 -14.48 4.03
N ALA A 105 0.15 -14.66 2.83
CA ALA A 105 0.82 -15.89 2.40
C ALA A 105 2.01 -16.22 3.31
N SER A 106 2.82 -15.23 3.68
CA SER A 106 3.97 -15.43 4.58
C SER A 106 3.57 -15.78 6.01
N LEU A 107 2.42 -15.30 6.50
CA LEU A 107 1.92 -15.64 7.83
C LEU A 107 1.20 -16.99 7.86
N ALA A 108 0.88 -17.56 6.69
CA ALA A 108 0.23 -18.85 6.52
C ALA A 108 -1.11 -19.02 7.29
N VAL A 109 -1.83 -17.93 7.55
CA VAL A 109 -3.13 -17.96 8.26
C VAL A 109 -4.27 -18.02 7.24
N ASP A 110 -4.83 -19.21 7.02
CA ASP A 110 -5.86 -19.51 6.02
C ASP A 110 -7.12 -18.62 6.15
N SER A 111 -7.57 -18.31 7.37
CA SER A 111 -8.74 -17.43 7.60
C SER A 111 -8.50 -16.01 7.08
N ILE A 112 -7.32 -15.45 7.31
CA ILE A 112 -6.95 -14.11 6.85
C ILE A 112 -6.83 -14.10 5.31
N CYS A 113 -6.19 -15.13 4.74
CA CYS A 113 -6.04 -15.28 3.30
C CYS A 113 -7.39 -15.29 2.58
N ARG A 114 -8.37 -16.06 3.09
CA ARG A 114 -9.73 -16.07 2.55
C ARG A 114 -10.43 -14.72 2.68
N ASN A 115 -10.31 -14.05 3.83
CA ASN A 115 -10.91 -12.74 4.02
C ASN A 115 -10.37 -11.71 3.01
N VAL A 116 -9.06 -11.74 2.74
CA VAL A 116 -8.44 -10.87 1.73
C VAL A 116 -8.91 -11.23 0.32
N HIS A 117 -8.98 -12.52 -0.03
CA HIS A 117 -9.53 -12.96 -1.32
C HIS A 117 -10.99 -12.50 -1.51
N CYS A 118 -11.86 -12.67 -0.50
CA CYS A 118 -13.23 -12.16 -0.56
C CYS A 118 -13.27 -10.65 -0.79
N HIS A 119 -12.37 -9.89 -0.16
CA HIS A 119 -12.31 -8.44 -0.34
C HIS A 119 -11.83 -8.04 -1.75
N VAL A 120 -10.87 -8.77 -2.33
CA VAL A 120 -10.43 -8.59 -3.73
C VAL A 120 -11.60 -8.74 -4.70
N VAL A 121 -12.38 -9.82 -4.53
CA VAL A 121 -13.55 -10.09 -5.38
C VAL A 121 -14.64 -9.04 -5.17
N HIS A 122 -14.90 -8.68 -3.91
CA HIS A 122 -15.90 -7.66 -3.58
C HIS A 122 -15.60 -6.29 -4.20
N LEU A 123 -14.33 -5.90 -4.28
CA LEU A 123 -13.91 -4.64 -4.89
C LEU A 123 -13.74 -4.71 -6.43
N GLY A 124 -14.07 -5.83 -7.07
CA GLY A 124 -14.07 -5.91 -8.53
C GLY A 124 -12.71 -6.24 -9.16
N PHE A 125 -11.73 -6.72 -8.39
CA PHE A 125 -10.38 -7.00 -8.89
C PHE A 125 -10.22 -8.41 -9.52
N GLN A 126 -11.33 -9.09 -9.83
CA GLN A 126 -11.32 -10.46 -10.38
C GLN A 126 -10.54 -10.62 -11.69
N ASN A 127 -10.45 -9.55 -12.48
CA ASN A 127 -9.75 -9.57 -13.77
C ASN A 127 -8.34 -8.98 -13.68
N HIS A 128 -7.90 -8.57 -12.49
CA HIS A 128 -6.61 -7.92 -12.32
C HIS A 128 -5.50 -8.98 -12.25
N LEU A 129 -4.84 -9.21 -13.38
CA LEU A 129 -3.85 -10.27 -13.58
C LEU A 129 -2.80 -10.37 -12.47
N HIS A 130 -2.22 -9.24 -12.05
CA HIS A 130 -1.22 -9.22 -10.97
C HIS A 130 -1.79 -9.65 -9.62
N VAL A 131 -3.03 -9.29 -9.31
CA VAL A 131 -3.68 -9.66 -8.03
C VAL A 131 -4.00 -11.15 -8.02
N PHE A 132 -4.51 -11.69 -9.13
CA PHE A 132 -4.86 -13.10 -9.24
C PHE A 132 -3.64 -14.02 -9.29
N ASN A 133 -2.55 -13.61 -9.94
CA ASN A 133 -1.28 -14.33 -9.85
C ASN A 133 -0.77 -14.41 -8.40
N GLU A 134 -0.90 -13.32 -7.62
CA GLU A 134 -0.50 -13.35 -6.21
C GLU A 134 -1.44 -14.22 -5.36
N LEU A 135 -2.76 -14.24 -5.65
CA LEU A 135 -3.70 -15.16 -4.99
C LEU A 135 -3.38 -16.62 -5.29
N LEU A 136 -2.99 -16.97 -6.52
CA LEU A 136 -2.53 -18.31 -6.87
C LEU A 136 -1.30 -18.69 -6.06
N ASN A 137 -0.30 -17.81 -6.01
CA ASN A 137 0.92 -18.01 -5.24
C ASN A 137 0.62 -18.22 -3.75
N MET A 138 -0.30 -17.42 -3.18
CA MET A 138 -0.75 -17.56 -1.80
C MET A 138 -1.38 -18.93 -1.54
N TYR A 139 -2.35 -19.36 -2.36
CA TYR A 139 -3.02 -20.64 -2.16
C TYR A 139 -2.09 -21.83 -2.40
N GLY A 140 -1.17 -21.74 -3.37
CA GLY A 140 -0.13 -22.75 -3.58
C GLY A 140 0.77 -22.91 -2.35
N LYS A 141 1.23 -21.81 -1.75
CA LYS A 141 2.04 -21.83 -0.51
C LYS A 141 1.31 -22.40 0.70
N LEU A 142 0.00 -22.24 0.76
CA LEU A 142 -0.84 -22.81 1.82
C LEU A 142 -1.15 -24.30 1.58
N GLY A 143 -0.71 -24.89 0.47
CA GLY A 143 -1.08 -26.25 0.05
C GLY A 143 -2.56 -26.38 -0.35
N ARG A 144 -3.25 -25.25 -0.54
CA ARG A 144 -4.69 -25.18 -0.83
C ARG A 144 -4.94 -25.19 -2.33
N MET A 145 -4.51 -26.25 -2.99
CA MET A 145 -4.65 -26.40 -4.45
C MET A 145 -6.11 -26.47 -4.91
N ASP A 146 -7.03 -26.86 -4.02
CA ASP A 146 -8.48 -26.78 -4.21
C ASP A 146 -8.95 -25.35 -4.50
N PHE A 147 -8.43 -24.37 -3.75
CA PHE A 147 -8.72 -22.96 -3.97
C PHE A 147 -7.87 -22.35 -5.08
N ALA A 148 -6.60 -22.74 -5.22
CA ALA A 148 -5.74 -22.28 -6.31
C ALA A 148 -6.37 -22.61 -7.67
N THR A 149 -6.91 -23.82 -7.84
CA THR A 149 -7.58 -24.25 -9.08
C THR A 149 -8.81 -23.38 -9.37
N LYS A 150 -9.65 -23.08 -8.37
CA LYS A 150 -10.81 -22.19 -8.55
C LYS A 150 -10.41 -20.78 -8.98
N VAL A 151 -9.35 -20.24 -8.40
CA VAL A 151 -8.81 -18.92 -8.80
C VAL A 151 -8.30 -19.00 -10.23
N PHE A 152 -7.54 -20.04 -10.58
CA PHE A 152 -6.97 -20.24 -11.91
C PHE A 152 -8.05 -20.39 -12.99
N ASP A 153 -9.12 -21.13 -12.70
CA ASP A 153 -10.25 -21.34 -13.61
C ASP A 153 -11.03 -20.04 -13.86
N GLY A 154 -11.12 -19.19 -12.84
CA GLY A 154 -11.75 -17.87 -12.93
C GLY A 154 -10.95 -16.81 -13.71
N MET A 155 -9.67 -17.07 -14.05
CA MET A 155 -8.85 -16.10 -14.79
C MET A 155 -9.23 -16.04 -16.27
N LEU A 156 -9.55 -14.84 -16.77
CA LEU A 156 -9.77 -14.58 -18.20
C LEU A 156 -8.48 -14.74 -19.02
N VAL A 157 -7.35 -14.28 -18.46
CA VAL A 157 -6.03 -14.33 -19.10
C VAL A 157 -5.07 -15.03 -18.16
N ARG A 158 -4.36 -16.04 -18.67
CA ARG A 158 -3.37 -16.83 -17.92
C ARG A 158 -1.99 -16.55 -18.49
N THR A 159 -1.03 -16.27 -17.61
CA THR A 159 0.37 -16.07 -17.98
C THR A 159 1.20 -17.32 -17.74
N HIS A 160 2.42 -17.34 -18.29
CA HIS A 160 3.42 -18.34 -17.94
C HIS A 160 3.63 -18.46 -16.42
N MET A 161 3.50 -17.35 -15.68
CA MET A 161 3.56 -17.35 -14.22
C MET A 161 2.41 -18.15 -13.61
N SER A 162 1.17 -17.91 -14.03
CA SER A 162 0.00 -18.65 -13.50
C SER A 162 0.11 -20.16 -13.72
N TRP A 163 0.59 -20.60 -14.89
CA TRP A 163 0.80 -22.03 -15.19
C TRP A 163 1.91 -22.63 -14.33
N ASN A 164 3.05 -21.94 -14.22
CA ASN A 164 4.16 -22.40 -13.37
C ASN A 164 3.71 -22.55 -11.92
N THR A 165 2.95 -21.59 -11.38
CA THR A 165 2.45 -21.66 -10.01
C THR A 165 1.55 -22.89 -9.79
N MET A 166 0.68 -23.22 -10.76
CA MET A 166 -0.18 -24.41 -10.66
C MET A 166 0.63 -25.71 -10.68
N VAL A 167 1.58 -25.83 -11.62
CA VAL A 167 2.43 -27.03 -11.74
C VAL A 167 3.29 -27.22 -10.48
N SER A 168 3.94 -26.16 -10.02
CA SER A 168 4.74 -26.20 -8.78
C SER A 168 3.89 -26.51 -7.55
N GLY A 169 2.70 -25.94 -7.45
CA GLY A 169 1.77 -26.18 -6.35
C GLY A 169 1.31 -27.63 -6.26
N PHE A 170 1.00 -28.27 -7.40
CA PHE A 170 0.65 -29.69 -7.41
C PHE A 170 1.86 -30.58 -7.10
N SER A 171 3.05 -30.25 -7.63
CA SER A 171 4.27 -31.00 -7.32
C SER A 171 4.57 -31.06 -5.83
N LEU A 172 4.34 -29.97 -5.10
CA LEU A 172 4.58 -29.88 -3.65
C LEU A 172 3.51 -30.59 -2.82
N SER A 173 2.36 -30.95 -3.40
CA SER A 173 1.27 -31.65 -2.70
C SER A 173 1.36 -33.18 -2.76
N TYR A 174 2.35 -33.73 -3.46
CA TYR A 174 2.59 -35.18 -3.60
C TYR A 174 3.70 -35.72 -2.68
N ASP A 175 4.39 -34.86 -1.92
CA ASP A 175 5.30 -35.23 -0.83
C ASP A 175 4.57 -35.22 0.52
#